data_AF-A0A2D8CJC1-F1
#
_entry.id   AF-A0A2D8CJC1-F1
#
_cell.length_a   1.000
_cell.length_b   1.000
_cell.length_c   1.000
_cell.angle_alpha   90.00
_cell.angle_beta   90.00
_cell.angle_gamma   90.00
#
_symmetry.space_group_name_H-M   'P 1'
#
loop_
_entity.id
_entity.type
_entity.pdbx_description
1 polymer ?
#
loop_
_entity_poly.entity_id
_entity_poly.type
_entity_poly.pdbx_seq_one_letter_code
_entity_poly.pdbx_strand_id
1 'polypeptide(L)'
;MVDHFHLFNQCGSEESWRILKLYQEKGFVTVHDWTKIDSKYQRSTFFFQKDKNHMGYIYAATNYRQETEWLLKIDLDEFLFMNDKKESIKGWLKKLKKDSIRSIRVPRIDFGSNGHEKMPEEGVLESYICTSNYKDMANKTI
;
A
#
# COMPACT_ATOMS: atom_id res chain seq x y z
N MET A 1 -7.44 -10.12 10.77
CA MET A 1 -7.78 -8.73 10.41
C MET A 1 -6.62 -7.83 10.81
N VAL A 2 -6.32 -6.81 10.01
CA VAL A 2 -5.37 -5.75 10.36
C VAL A 2 -5.97 -4.93 11.52
N ASP A 3 -5.14 -4.47 12.44
CA ASP A 3 -5.62 -3.75 13.63
C ASP A 3 -5.87 -2.25 13.33
N HIS A 4 -5.03 -1.61 12.52
CA HIS A 4 -5.18 -0.19 12.16
C HIS A 4 -4.50 0.17 10.84
N PHE A 5 -5.00 1.20 10.15
CA PHE A 5 -4.39 1.77 8.95
C PHE A 5 -3.95 3.22 9.15
N HIS A 6 -2.71 3.53 8.80
CA HIS A 6 -2.22 4.91 8.70
C HIS A 6 -2.16 5.31 7.23
N LEU A 7 -3.09 6.17 6.79
CA LEU A 7 -3.15 6.63 5.40
C LEU A 7 -2.50 8.01 5.27
N PHE A 8 -1.56 8.15 4.34
CA PHE A 8 -0.87 9.42 4.05
C PHE A 8 -1.47 10.04 2.80
N ASN A 9 -2.45 10.92 2.98
CA ASN A 9 -3.22 11.46 1.87
C ASN A 9 -2.47 12.60 1.16
N GLN A 10 -2.15 12.41 -0.12
CA GLN A 10 -1.39 13.35 -0.96
C GLN A 10 -2.26 14.02 -2.02
N CYS A 11 -3.36 14.66 -1.59
CA CYS A 11 -4.38 15.32 -2.44
C CYS A 11 -5.53 14.42 -2.91
N GLY A 12 -6.04 13.54 -2.05
CA GLY A 12 -7.29 12.80 -2.31
C GLY A 12 -8.49 13.72 -2.52
N SER A 13 -9.46 13.25 -3.30
CA SER A 13 -10.69 13.99 -3.64
C SER A 13 -11.66 14.07 -2.46
N GLU A 14 -12.68 14.94 -2.55
CA GLU A 14 -13.77 14.99 -1.56
C GLU A 14 -14.45 13.63 -1.38
N GLU A 15 -14.57 12.85 -2.46
CA GLU A 15 -15.10 11.50 -2.42
C GLU A 15 -14.22 10.58 -1.56
N SER A 16 -12.90 10.61 -1.76
CA SER A 16 -11.95 9.85 -0.94
C SER A 16 -12.10 10.19 0.54
N TRP A 17 -12.20 11.48 0.87
CA TRP A 17 -12.42 11.94 2.25
C TRP A 17 -13.75 11.45 2.82
N ARG A 18 -14.83 11.48 2.04
CA ARG A 18 -16.14 10.98 2.46
C ARG A 18 -16.11 9.49 2.80
N ILE A 19 -15.43 8.69 1.98
CA ILE A 19 -15.25 7.25 2.22
C ILE A 19 -14.43 7.02 3.49
N LEU A 20 -13.29 7.71 3.63
CA LEU A 20 -12.37 7.51 4.74
C LEU A 20 -12.96 7.94 6.10
N LYS A 21 -13.81 8.97 6.10
CA LYS A 21 -14.47 9.48 7.32
C LYS A 21 -15.16 8.36 8.11
N LEU A 22 -15.90 7.48 7.44
CA LEU A 22 -16.59 6.37 8.10
C LEU A 22 -15.62 5.41 8.81
N TYR A 23 -14.45 5.15 8.21
CA TYR A 23 -13.45 4.26 8.78
C TYR A 23 -12.64 4.93 9.89
N GLN A 24 -12.43 6.25 9.80
CA GLN A 24 -11.86 7.05 10.88
C GLN A 24 -12.77 7.06 12.11
N GLU A 25 -14.07 7.29 11.93
CA GLU A 25 -15.05 7.30 13.03
C GLU A 25 -15.17 5.94 13.71
N LYS A 26 -15.00 4.85 12.96
CA LYS A 26 -14.94 3.49 13.50
C LYS A 26 -13.60 3.12 14.13
N GLY A 27 -12.61 4.00 14.08
CA GLY A 27 -11.28 3.77 14.65
C GLY A 27 -10.39 2.81 13.87
N PHE A 28 -10.71 2.50 12.60
CA PHE A 28 -9.90 1.62 11.76
C PHE A 28 -8.77 2.35 11.02
N VAL A 29 -8.93 3.66 10.81
CA VAL A 29 -8.04 4.47 9.97
C VAL A 29 -7.67 5.75 10.69
N THR A 30 -6.39 6.11 10.63
CA THR A 30 -5.92 7.49 10.84
C THR A 30 -5.47 8.04 9.51
N VAL A 31 -6.06 9.16 9.08
CA VAL A 31 -5.63 9.87 7.87
C VAL A 31 -4.73 11.03 8.26
N HIS A 32 -3.54 11.04 7.69
CA HIS A 32 -2.59 12.13 7.75
C HIS A 32 -2.77 13.01 6.53
N ASP A 33 -3.06 14.30 6.76
CA ASP A 33 -2.99 15.30 5.71
C ASP A 33 -1.52 15.49 5.30
N TRP A 34 -1.13 14.84 4.20
CA TRP A 34 0.24 14.78 3.70
C TRP A 34 0.45 15.72 2.49
N THR A 35 -0.34 16.79 2.42
CA THR A 35 -0.35 17.74 1.30
C THR A 35 0.73 18.82 1.43
N LYS A 36 1.02 19.25 2.67
CA LYS A 36 1.95 20.37 2.99
C LYS A 36 3.43 19.97 2.97
N ILE A 37 3.83 19.13 2.02
CA ILE A 37 5.23 18.75 1.81
C ILE A 37 5.79 19.49 0.60
N ASP A 38 6.97 20.08 0.80
CA ASP A 38 7.80 20.77 -0.21
C ASP A 38 7.78 20.03 -1.55
N SER A 39 7.57 20.80 -2.63
CA SER A 39 7.38 20.29 -3.99
C SER A 39 8.57 19.48 -4.48
N LYS A 40 9.79 19.74 -3.96
CA LYS A 40 10.99 18.95 -4.32
C LYS A 40 10.90 17.46 -3.97
N TYR A 41 9.98 17.08 -3.08
CA TYR A 41 9.73 15.69 -2.70
C TYR A 41 8.56 15.05 -3.47
N GLN A 42 7.92 15.75 -4.42
CA GLN A 42 6.81 15.18 -5.20
C GLN A 42 7.23 13.95 -6.00
N ARG A 43 8.48 13.89 -6.47
CA ARG A 43 9.04 12.74 -7.17
C ARG A 43 10.47 12.52 -6.70
N SER A 44 10.88 11.26 -6.64
CA SER A 44 12.29 10.91 -6.47
C SER A 44 13.08 11.47 -7.64
N THR A 45 14.15 12.20 -7.37
CA THR A 45 15.10 12.66 -8.39
C THR A 45 16.38 11.85 -8.29
N PHE A 46 17.21 11.91 -9.33
CA PHE A 46 18.51 11.24 -9.32
C PHE A 46 19.38 11.63 -8.11
N PHE A 47 19.30 12.90 -7.70
CA PHE A 47 20.05 13.45 -6.57
C PHE A 47 19.33 13.30 -5.22
N PHE A 48 17.99 13.29 -5.23
CA PHE A 48 17.15 13.11 -4.04
C PHE A 48 16.31 11.84 -4.20
N GLN A 49 16.81 10.73 -3.66
CA GLN A 49 16.11 9.44 -3.65
C GLN A 49 14.93 9.37 -2.65
N LYS A 50 14.45 10.51 -2.15
CA LYS A 50 13.38 10.60 -1.16
C LYS A 50 12.21 11.35 -1.75
N ASP A 51 11.07 10.68 -1.84
CA ASP A 51 9.80 11.27 -2.22
C ASP A 51 8.82 11.31 -1.03
N LYS A 52 7.64 11.89 -1.25
CA LYS A 52 6.56 11.99 -0.25
C LYS A 52 6.12 10.64 0.30
N ASN A 53 6.12 9.59 -0.52
CA ASN A 53 5.75 8.23 -0.11
C ASN A 53 6.79 7.67 0.86
N HIS A 54 8.07 7.81 0.53
CA HIS A 54 9.17 7.41 1.38
C HIS A 54 9.15 8.16 2.72
N MET A 55 8.87 9.47 2.69
CA MET A 55 8.72 10.28 3.89
C MET A 55 7.53 9.84 4.77
N GLY A 56 6.39 9.51 4.16
CA GLY A 56 5.22 8.99 4.88
C GLY A 56 5.54 7.68 5.61
N TYR A 57 6.24 6.77 4.93
CA TYR A 57 6.69 5.53 5.57
C TYR A 57 7.66 5.78 6.73
N ILE A 58 8.66 6.65 6.56
CA ILE A 58 9.58 7.02 7.66
C ILE A 58 8.80 7.60 8.84
N TYR A 59 7.83 8.47 8.59
CA TYR A 59 6.99 9.03 9.64
C TYR A 59 6.22 7.93 10.36
N ALA A 60 5.56 7.02 9.64
CA ALA A 60 4.82 5.91 10.23
C ALA A 60 5.73 5.01 11.09
N ALA A 61 6.87 4.61 10.54
CA ALA A 61 7.84 3.78 11.24
C ALA A 61 8.42 4.49 12.47
N THR A 62 8.57 5.82 12.44
CA THR A 62 9.14 6.55 13.58
C THR A 62 8.13 6.69 14.72
N ASN A 63 6.87 6.99 14.40
CA ASN A 63 5.84 7.31 15.38
C ASN A 63 5.11 6.07 15.91
N TYR A 64 4.90 5.04 15.09
CA TYR A 64 4.01 3.92 15.44
C TYR A 64 4.73 2.60 15.73
N ARG A 65 6.04 2.49 15.47
CA ARG A 65 6.77 1.22 15.67
C ARG A 65 6.79 0.71 17.11
N GLN A 66 6.58 1.57 18.11
CA GLN A 66 6.54 1.17 19.52
C GLN A 66 5.15 0.68 19.95
N GLU A 67 4.13 1.01 19.16
CA GLU A 67 2.72 0.70 19.43
C GLU A 67 2.21 -0.46 18.58
N THR A 68 2.99 -0.92 17.60
CA THR A 68 2.66 -2.05 16.74
C THR A 68 3.72 -3.14 16.79
N GLU A 69 3.29 -4.40 16.74
CA GLU A 69 4.19 -5.54 16.63
C GLU A 69 4.71 -5.71 15.20
N TRP A 70 3.86 -5.44 14.20
CA TRP A 70 4.18 -5.57 12.79
C TRP A 70 3.69 -4.34 12.03
N LEU A 71 4.54 -3.78 11.18
CA LEU A 71 4.22 -2.65 10.32
C LEU A 71 4.50 -3.02 8.86
N LEU A 72 3.55 -2.74 7.98
CA LEU A 72 3.66 -2.95 6.54
C LEU A 72 3.40 -1.63 5.82
N LYS A 73 4.27 -1.30 4.85
CA LYS A 73 3.96 -0.33 3.81
C LYS A 73 3.33 -1.09 2.65
N ILE A 74 2.17 -0.62 2.19
CA ILE A 74 1.48 -1.11 1.00
C ILE A 74 0.90 0.11 0.28
N ASP A 75 0.94 0.11 -1.05
CA ASP A 75 0.36 1.20 -1.85
C ASP A 75 -1.18 1.00 -1.98
N LEU A 76 -1.92 2.05 -2.36
CA LEU A 76 -3.40 2.05 -2.29
C LEU A 76 -4.06 1.05 -3.25
N ASP A 77 -3.41 0.80 -4.37
CA ASP A 77 -3.79 -0.13 -5.43
C ASP A 77 -3.20 -1.54 -5.24
N GLU A 78 -2.48 -1.77 -4.15
CA GLU A 78 -1.93 -3.07 -3.78
C GLU A 78 -2.77 -3.72 -2.67
N PHE A 79 -2.83 -5.05 -2.68
CA PHE A 79 -3.50 -5.82 -1.63
C PHE A 79 -2.64 -7.00 -1.17
N LEU A 80 -2.82 -7.37 0.10
CA LEU A 80 -2.16 -8.51 0.72
C LEU A 80 -3.19 -9.59 1.07
N PHE A 81 -2.89 -10.83 0.70
CA PHE A 81 -3.77 -11.97 0.99
C PHE A 81 -2.97 -13.20 1.43
N MET A 82 -3.64 -14.12 2.12
CA MET A 82 -3.11 -15.45 2.42
C MET A 82 -3.42 -16.40 1.28
N ASN A 83 -2.45 -17.20 0.86
CA ASN A 83 -2.68 -18.25 -0.13
C ASN A 83 -3.59 -19.36 0.42
N ASP A 84 -3.50 -19.64 1.72
CA ASP A 84 -4.44 -20.54 2.41
C ASP A 84 -5.70 -19.77 2.83
N LYS A 85 -6.84 -20.11 2.22
CA LYS A 85 -8.16 -19.50 2.50
C LYS A 85 -8.67 -19.75 3.92
N LYS A 86 -8.14 -20.75 4.64
CA LYS A 86 -8.52 -21.06 6.02
C LYS A 86 -7.70 -20.27 7.04
N GLU A 87 -6.65 -19.59 6.60
CA GLU A 87 -5.75 -18.83 7.45
C GLU A 87 -5.96 -17.33 7.30
N SER A 88 -5.68 -16.58 8.37
CA SER A 88 -5.64 -15.13 8.33
C SER A 88 -4.23 -14.61 8.53
N ILE A 89 -3.92 -13.44 7.97
CA ILE A 89 -2.61 -12.77 8.17
C ILE A 89 -2.27 -12.68 9.68
N LYS A 90 -3.24 -12.27 10.51
CA LYS A 90 -3.07 -12.17 11.96
C LYS A 90 -2.85 -13.53 12.63
N GLY A 91 -3.57 -14.56 12.20
CA GLY A 91 -3.40 -15.93 12.70
C GLY A 91 -2.02 -16.49 12.36
N TRP A 92 -1.54 -16.24 11.15
CA TRP A 92 -0.21 -16.61 10.71
C TRP A 92 0.89 -15.86 11.46
N LEU A 93 0.78 -14.53 11.62
CA LEU A 93 1.75 -13.72 12.37
C LEU A 93 1.90 -14.18 13.82
N LYS A 94 0.80 -14.56 14.49
CA LYS A 94 0.83 -15.08 15.87
C LYS A 94 1.61 -16.39 16.04
N LYS A 95 1.82 -17.16 14.97
CA LYS A 95 2.60 -18.40 14.98
C LYS A 95 4.10 -18.14 14.89
N LEU A 96 4.51 -16.91 14.54
CA LEU A 96 5.90 -16.54 14.39
C LEU A 96 6.56 -16.31 15.76
N LYS A 97 7.81 -16.74 15.89
CA LYS A 97 8.66 -16.41 17.05
C LYS A 97 9.19 -14.99 16.88
N LYS A 98 8.37 -14.00 17.21
CA LYS A 98 8.64 -12.56 16.96
C LYS A 98 10.01 -12.08 17.46
N ASP A 99 10.47 -12.56 18.61
CA ASP A 99 11.75 -12.15 19.20
C ASP A 99 12.98 -12.59 18.38
N SER A 100 12.78 -13.51 17.44
CA SER A 100 13.82 -14.01 16.52
C SER A 100 13.69 -13.49 15.09
N ILE A 101 12.64 -12.71 14.78
CA ILE A 101 12.32 -12.29 13.41
C ILE A 101 12.22 -10.77 13.36
N ARG A 102 13.17 -10.14 12.67
CA ARG A 102 13.21 -8.67 12.51
C ARG A 102 12.32 -8.16 11.38
N SER A 103 12.11 -8.97 10.33
CA SER A 103 11.32 -8.59 9.17
C SER A 103 10.82 -9.82 8.42
N ILE A 104 9.73 -9.61 7.68
CA ILE A 104 9.10 -10.61 6.82
C ILE A 104 9.15 -10.08 5.39
N ARG A 105 9.62 -10.90 4.46
CA ARG A 105 9.54 -10.60 3.03
C ARG A 105 8.31 -11.28 2.46
N VAL A 106 7.47 -10.48 1.80
CA VAL A 106 6.29 -10.96 1.09
C VAL A 106 6.59 -10.93 -0.40
N PRO A 107 6.44 -12.05 -1.13
CA PRO A 107 6.52 -12.04 -2.58
C PRO A 107 5.47 -11.10 -3.18
N ARG A 108 5.90 -10.21 -4.07
CA ARG A 108 5.02 -9.35 -4.86
C ARG A 108 4.67 -10.04 -6.16
N ILE A 109 3.40 -10.01 -6.53
CA ILE A 109 2.90 -10.50 -7.81
C ILE A 109 2.19 -9.32 -8.47
N ASP A 110 2.66 -8.93 -9.65
CA ASP A 110 2.07 -7.83 -10.41
C ASP A 110 0.98 -8.36 -11.36
N PHE A 111 -0.20 -7.76 -11.26
CA PHE A 111 -1.28 -7.99 -12.21
C PHE A 111 -1.03 -7.15 -13.47
N GLY A 112 -1.13 -7.79 -14.63
CA GLY A 112 -0.90 -7.13 -15.91
C GLY A 112 -2.18 -6.63 -16.55
N SER A 113 -2.04 -5.94 -17.68
CA SER A 113 -3.19 -5.38 -18.41
C SER A 113 -4.16 -6.40 -18.98
N ASN A 114 -3.93 -7.71 -18.79
CA ASN A 114 -4.79 -8.77 -19.33
C ASN A 114 -5.03 -8.69 -20.83
N GLY A 115 -4.11 -8.09 -21.58
CA GLY A 115 -4.26 -7.87 -23.02
C GLY A 115 -5.12 -6.66 -23.38
N HIS A 116 -5.59 -5.90 -22.40
CA HIS A 116 -6.26 -4.63 -22.64
C HIS A 116 -5.23 -3.56 -23.05
N GLU A 117 -5.52 -2.89 -24.17
CA GLU A 117 -4.75 -1.74 -24.65
C GLU A 117 -5.21 -0.41 -24.03
N LYS A 118 -6.45 -0.39 -23.51
CA LYS A 118 -7.07 0.76 -22.84
C LYS A 118 -7.74 0.28 -21.55
N MET A 119 -7.91 1.19 -20.59
CA MET A 119 -8.62 0.89 -19.35
C MET A 119 -10.04 0.39 -19.67
N PRO A 120 -10.42 -0.81 -19.20
CA PRO A 120 -11.75 -1.36 -19.47
C PRO A 120 -12.82 -0.62 -18.68
N GLU A 121 -14.03 -0.53 -19.24
CA GLU A 121 -15.16 0.15 -18.58
C GLU A 121 -15.60 -0.56 -17.28
N GLU A 122 -15.35 -1.87 -17.20
CA GLU A 122 -15.74 -2.74 -16.10
C GLU A 122 -14.94 -2.47 -14.81
N GLY A 123 -13.81 -1.75 -14.87
CA GLY A 123 -12.99 -1.40 -13.72
C GLY A 123 -11.79 -2.33 -13.49
N VAL A 124 -10.92 -1.96 -12.54
CA VAL A 124 -9.64 -2.64 -12.33
C VAL A 124 -9.80 -4.04 -11.73
N LEU A 125 -10.77 -4.25 -10.84
CA LEU A 125 -10.95 -5.52 -10.13
C LEU A 125 -11.49 -6.62 -11.04
N GLU A 126 -12.32 -6.22 -12.00
CA GLU A 126 -13.01 -7.08 -12.94
C GLU A 126 -12.11 -7.44 -14.12
N SER A 127 -11.18 -6.55 -14.48
CA SER A 127 -10.46 -6.65 -15.75
C SER A 127 -9.00 -7.09 -15.63
N TYR A 128 -8.36 -6.97 -14.46
CA TYR A 128 -6.92 -7.25 -14.26
C TYR A 128 -6.71 -8.50 -13.40
N ILE A 129 -7.25 -9.64 -13.87
CA ILE A 129 -7.21 -10.95 -13.21
C ILE A 129 -5.98 -11.84 -13.52
N CYS A 130 -5.15 -11.52 -14.52
CA CYS A 130 -3.98 -12.33 -14.89
C CYS A 130 -2.68 -11.68 -14.41
N THR A 131 -1.75 -12.51 -13.98
CA THR A 131 -0.41 -12.07 -13.56
C THR A 131 0.44 -11.74 -14.78
N SER A 132 1.37 -10.81 -14.61
CA SER A 132 2.35 -10.47 -15.65
C SER A 132 3.77 -10.65 -15.15
N ASN A 133 4.68 -11.02 -16.06
CA ASN A 133 6.10 -10.93 -15.81
C ASN A 133 6.56 -9.51 -16.21
N TYR A 134 7.01 -8.74 -15.22
CA TYR A 134 7.34 -7.31 -15.28
C TYR A 134 8.25 -6.85 -16.45
N LYS A 135 8.97 -7.77 -17.11
CA LYS A 135 9.92 -7.41 -18.17
C LYS A 135 9.26 -6.93 -19.47
N ASP A 136 7.98 -7.24 -19.70
CA ASP A 136 7.34 -6.94 -20.98
C ASP A 136 6.58 -5.61 -21.01
N MET A 137 6.22 -5.04 -19.85
CA MET A 137 5.36 -3.84 -19.78
C MET A 137 6.13 -2.53 -19.57
N ALA A 138 7.34 -2.56 -19.00
CA ALA A 138 8.12 -1.34 -18.75
C ALA A 138 8.71 -0.68 -20.02
N ASN A 139 8.67 -1.37 -21.17
CA ASN A 139 9.31 -0.92 -22.43
C ASN A 139 8.32 -0.52 -23.54
N LYS A 140 7.01 -0.51 -23.29
CA LYS A 140 6.05 0.05 -24.26
C LYS A 140 5.81 1.52 -23.96
N THR A 141 6.80 2.34 -24.33
CA THR A 141 6.61 3.76 -24.56
C THR A 141 5.61 3.92 -25.71
N ILE A 142 4.47 4.56 -25.44
CA ILE A 142 3.68 5.23 -26.49
C ILE A 142 4.32 6.59 -26.72
#